data_AF-V8R1V4-F1
#
_entry.id   AF-V8R1V4-F1
#
_cell.length_a   1.000
_cell.length_b   1.000
_cell.length_c   1.000
_cell.angle_alpha   90.00
_cell.angle_beta   90.00
_cell.angle_gamma   90.00
#
_symmetry.space_group_name_H-M   'P 1'
#
loop_
_entity.id
_entity.type
_entity.pdbx_description
1 polymer ?
#
loop_
_entity_poly.entity_id
_entity_poly.type
_entity_poly.pdbx_seq_one_letter_code
_entity_poly.pdbx_strand_id
1 'polypeptide(L)'
;MATIHIGISGWRYAPWRGDFYPKGLAQKRELQFASRAVNSIEINGSFYALQRPERYAQWYAETPDDFVFSVKAPRFITHVRRLREIEKPLANFFASGVLELKEKLGPILWQFPPNFKFDAERFDQFLAQLPHDTQAAAALARQHDSHLPGHASVKAWRKKPLRHAVEIRHESFIDPEFVRVLKRHNTALVVADTAGKWPYREDLTSDFVYLRLHGAEELYASGYSEQALKRWAERIDAWHHGKQPEDAHLIAPRLKPRARKSREVFCYFDNDIKVRAPYDARNLLQHFDLDKDLATTPGQVAAEGVLS
;
A
#
# COMPACT_ATOMS: atom_id res chain seq x y z
N MET A 1 19.65 6.76 -2.65
CA MET A 1 19.44 5.29 -2.70
C MET A 1 17.94 5.06 -2.83
N ALA A 2 17.48 3.83 -3.13
CA ALA A 2 16.05 3.55 -3.00
C ALA A 2 15.61 3.75 -1.54
N THR A 3 14.32 3.95 -1.27
CA THR A 3 13.79 4.17 0.09
C THR A 3 13.04 2.94 0.59
N ILE A 4 13.06 2.70 1.90
CA ILE A 4 12.25 1.70 2.59
C ILE A 4 11.12 2.43 3.33
N HIS A 5 9.89 2.14 2.94
CA HIS A 5 8.66 2.69 3.51
C HIS A 5 8.00 1.61 4.36
N ILE A 6 7.94 1.81 5.68
CA ILE A 6 7.35 0.89 6.63
C ILE A 6 6.27 1.63 7.41
N GLY A 7 5.08 1.04 7.49
CA GLY A 7 4.06 1.51 8.41
C GLY A 7 2.83 0.64 8.43
N ILE A 8 1.67 1.30 8.48
CA ILE A 8 0.39 0.68 8.86
C ILE A 8 -0.68 0.87 7.79
N SER A 9 -1.68 0.00 7.82
CA SER A 9 -2.78 -0.02 6.86
C SER A 9 -3.99 0.71 7.44
N GLY A 10 -4.00 2.04 7.33
CA GLY A 10 -4.99 2.89 7.97
C GLY A 10 -4.60 3.29 9.39
N TRP A 11 -5.33 4.24 9.96
CA TRP A 11 -4.96 4.85 11.25
C TRP A 11 -6.14 5.07 12.20
N ARG A 12 -7.38 4.84 11.78
CA ARG A 12 -8.57 5.14 12.62
C ARG A 12 -9.17 3.85 13.19
N TYR A 13 -8.58 3.36 14.27
CA TYR A 13 -9.03 2.15 14.96
C TYR A 13 -9.31 2.44 16.44
N ALA A 14 -10.52 2.15 16.91
CA ALA A 14 -10.91 2.39 18.30
C ALA A 14 -10.01 1.68 19.33
N PRO A 15 -9.57 0.41 19.12
CA PRO A 15 -8.69 -0.29 20.06
C PRO A 15 -7.31 0.35 20.23
N TRP A 16 -6.89 1.25 19.33
CA TRP A 16 -5.58 1.90 19.41
C TRP A 16 -5.54 3.04 20.42
N ARG A 17 -6.70 3.55 20.87
CA ARG A 17 -6.77 4.66 21.82
C ARG A 17 -6.45 4.21 23.24
N GLY A 18 -5.55 4.95 23.88
CA GLY A 18 -5.03 4.62 25.21
C GLY A 18 -3.91 3.58 25.20
N ASP A 19 -3.51 3.12 24.01
CA ASP A 19 -2.37 2.22 23.80
C ASP A 19 -1.42 2.83 22.75
N PHE A 20 -1.66 2.65 21.45
CA PHE A 20 -0.85 3.32 20.41
C PHE A 20 -1.03 4.85 20.43
N TYR A 21 -2.27 5.32 20.53
CA TYR A 21 -2.56 6.74 20.73
C TYR A 21 -2.57 7.06 22.23
N PRO A 22 -1.84 8.09 22.69
CA PRO A 22 -1.84 8.47 24.10
C PRO A 22 -3.26 8.87 24.55
N LYS A 23 -3.54 8.65 25.85
CA LYS A 23 -4.82 9.03 26.45
C LYS A 23 -5.08 10.52 26.25
N GLY A 24 -6.29 10.87 25.83
CA GLY A 24 -6.70 12.25 25.58
C GLY A 24 -6.33 12.82 24.22
N LEU A 25 -5.65 12.06 23.33
CA LEU A 25 -5.43 12.51 21.95
C LEU A 25 -6.77 12.71 21.23
N ALA A 26 -7.02 13.92 20.74
CA ALA A 26 -8.20 14.20 19.94
C ALA A 26 -8.17 13.39 18.64
N GLN A 27 -9.29 12.72 18.29
CA GLN A 27 -9.36 11.84 17.11
C GLN A 27 -8.88 12.52 15.81
N LYS A 28 -9.17 13.82 15.64
CA LYS A 28 -8.75 14.59 14.45
C LYS A 28 -7.22 14.67 14.29
N ARG A 29 -6.45 14.44 15.36
CA ARG A 29 -4.98 14.43 15.37
C ARG A 29 -4.38 13.03 15.17
N GLU A 30 -5.19 11.98 15.01
CA GLU A 30 -4.70 10.61 14.86
C GLU A 30 -3.76 10.46 13.64
N LEU A 31 -4.05 11.12 12.52
CA LEU A 31 -3.15 11.11 11.36
C LEU A 31 -1.84 11.85 11.64
N GLN A 32 -1.92 13.03 12.25
CA GLN A 32 -0.73 13.80 12.63
C GLN A 32 0.18 12.97 13.53
N PHE A 33 -0.41 12.26 14.51
CA PHE A 33 0.35 11.38 15.39
C PHE A 33 0.93 10.17 14.65
N ALA A 34 0.10 9.43 13.89
CA ALA A 34 0.53 8.20 13.25
C ALA A 34 1.60 8.44 12.17
N SER A 35 1.47 9.49 11.37
CA SER A 35 2.45 9.87 10.34
C SER A 35 3.81 10.35 10.88
N ARG A 36 3.90 10.55 12.20
CA ARG A 36 5.15 10.86 12.92
C ARG A 36 5.67 9.68 13.73
N ALA A 37 4.94 8.56 13.77
CA ALA A 37 5.31 7.33 14.46
C ALA A 37 5.77 6.25 13.46
N VAL A 38 5.47 6.40 12.18
CA VAL A 38 5.93 5.57 11.06
C VAL A 38 6.29 6.47 9.88
N ASN A 39 7.00 5.97 8.86
CA ASN A 39 7.43 6.78 7.71
C ASN A 39 6.54 6.65 6.46
N SER A 40 5.50 5.79 6.51
CA SER A 40 4.51 5.63 5.43
C SER A 40 3.20 5.03 5.94
N ILE A 41 2.08 5.30 5.26
CA ILE A 41 0.77 4.72 5.58
C ILE A 41 0.06 4.25 4.30
N GLU A 42 -0.58 3.09 4.33
CA GLU A 42 -1.53 2.64 3.30
C GLU A 42 -2.93 3.18 3.62
N ILE A 43 -3.48 4.01 2.73
CA ILE A 43 -4.85 4.54 2.85
C ILE A 43 -5.84 3.43 2.50
N ASN A 44 -6.57 2.98 3.52
CA ASN A 44 -7.60 1.95 3.41
C ASN A 44 -9.02 2.49 3.17
N GLY A 45 -9.32 3.73 3.58
CA GLY A 45 -10.68 4.30 3.47
C GLY A 45 -11.24 4.33 2.04
N SER A 46 -10.37 4.55 1.06
CA SER A 46 -10.71 4.56 -0.38
C SER A 46 -11.19 3.21 -0.92
N PHE A 47 -10.90 2.11 -0.23
CA PHE A 47 -11.41 0.79 -0.57
C PHE A 47 -12.93 0.70 -0.42
N TYR A 48 -13.48 1.34 0.61
CA TYR A 48 -14.89 1.23 0.98
C TYR A 48 -15.77 2.28 0.31
N ALA A 49 -15.24 3.49 0.12
CA ALA A 49 -15.94 4.59 -0.54
C ALA A 49 -14.94 5.52 -1.21
N LEU A 50 -15.36 6.15 -2.32
CA LEU A 50 -14.64 7.27 -2.89
C LEU A 50 -14.52 8.38 -1.84
N GLN A 51 -13.32 8.95 -1.73
CA GLN A 51 -13.10 10.11 -0.88
C GLN A 51 -13.43 11.38 -1.65
N ARG A 52 -13.35 12.53 -0.98
CA ARG A 52 -13.45 13.83 -1.65
C ARG A 52 -12.06 14.45 -1.80
N PRO A 53 -11.82 15.31 -2.80
CA PRO A 53 -10.52 15.94 -2.98
C PRO A 53 -9.99 16.65 -1.73
N GLU A 54 -10.86 17.28 -0.94
CA GLU A 54 -10.46 17.99 0.28
C GLU A 54 -9.89 17.04 1.34
N ARG A 55 -10.32 15.76 1.37
CA ARG A 55 -9.77 14.76 2.30
C ARG A 55 -8.34 14.40 1.94
N TYR A 56 -8.06 14.16 0.67
CA TYR A 56 -6.70 13.89 0.22
C TYR A 56 -5.79 15.10 0.41
N ALA A 57 -6.26 16.31 0.10
CA ALA A 57 -5.53 17.54 0.35
C ALA A 57 -5.24 17.76 1.86
N GLN A 58 -6.21 17.44 2.73
CA GLN A 58 -6.05 17.47 4.17
C GLN A 58 -4.97 16.47 4.64
N TRP A 59 -5.02 15.20 4.18
CA TRP A 59 -4.01 14.20 4.54
C TRP A 59 -2.62 14.57 4.06
N TYR A 60 -2.51 15.18 2.87
CA TYR A 60 -1.27 15.74 2.38
C TYR A 60 -0.72 16.82 3.32
N ALA A 61 -1.57 17.74 3.80
CA ALA A 61 -1.16 18.85 4.66
C ALA A 61 -0.83 18.43 6.11
N GLU A 62 -1.48 17.40 6.65
CA GLU A 62 -1.32 16.97 8.04
C GLU A 62 -0.09 16.08 8.31
N THR A 63 0.61 15.66 7.26
CA THR A 63 1.74 14.72 7.31
C THR A 63 3.08 15.37 6.97
N PRO A 64 4.23 14.83 7.43
CA PRO A 64 5.56 15.35 7.11
C PRO A 64 5.81 15.50 5.60
N ASP A 65 6.69 16.41 5.20
CA ASP A 65 6.94 16.75 3.79
C ASP A 65 7.45 15.58 2.95
N ASP A 66 8.26 14.71 3.56
CA ASP A 66 8.86 13.52 2.96
C ASP A 66 7.97 12.26 3.09
N PHE A 67 6.78 12.40 3.69
CA PHE A 67 5.87 11.28 3.93
C PHE A 67 5.29 10.74 2.63
N VAL A 68 5.15 9.42 2.52
CA VAL A 68 4.55 8.76 1.35
C VAL A 68 3.37 7.91 1.76
N PHE A 69 2.26 8.03 1.03
CA PHE A 69 1.08 7.19 1.18
C PHE A 69 1.00 6.15 0.08
N SER A 70 0.67 4.90 0.42
CA SER A 70 0.04 4.00 -0.55
C SER A 70 -1.47 4.21 -0.54
N VAL A 71 -2.15 3.91 -1.66
CA VAL A 71 -3.62 4.05 -1.75
C VAL A 71 -4.26 2.74 -2.16
N LYS A 72 -5.15 2.20 -1.34
CA LYS A 72 -5.94 1.02 -1.69
C LYS A 72 -7.09 1.42 -2.61
N ALA A 73 -7.13 0.80 -3.78
CA ALA A 73 -8.14 1.09 -4.79
C ALA A 73 -9.55 0.62 -4.36
N PRO A 74 -10.62 1.20 -4.95
CA PRO A 74 -11.99 0.89 -4.54
C PRO A 74 -12.36 -0.58 -4.76
N ARG A 75 -12.96 -1.20 -3.73
CA ARG A 75 -13.52 -2.56 -3.83
C ARG A 75 -14.59 -2.68 -4.92
N PHE A 76 -15.21 -1.56 -5.30
CA PHE A 76 -16.19 -1.54 -6.38
C PHE A 76 -15.59 -2.05 -7.70
N ILE A 77 -14.31 -1.78 -7.98
CA ILE A 77 -13.63 -2.22 -9.19
C ILE A 77 -13.26 -3.71 -9.11
N THR A 78 -12.59 -4.13 -8.03
CA THR A 78 -12.01 -5.48 -7.92
C THR A 78 -12.97 -6.54 -7.36
N HIS A 79 -13.90 -6.16 -6.49
CA HIS A 79 -14.81 -7.09 -5.80
C HIS A 79 -16.23 -7.09 -6.40
N VAL A 80 -16.78 -5.91 -6.71
CA VAL A 80 -18.17 -5.77 -7.17
C VAL A 80 -18.25 -5.92 -8.68
N ARG A 81 -17.58 -5.05 -9.44
CA ARG A 81 -17.50 -5.10 -10.91
C ARG A 81 -16.63 -6.23 -11.43
N ARG A 82 -15.67 -6.69 -10.61
CA ARG A 82 -14.77 -7.81 -10.95
C ARG A 82 -14.11 -7.60 -12.33
N LEU A 83 -13.62 -6.37 -12.54
CA LEU A 83 -12.99 -5.90 -13.78
C LEU A 83 -13.90 -5.79 -15.02
N ARG A 84 -15.23 -5.79 -14.86
CA ARG A 84 -16.18 -5.55 -15.96
C ARG A 84 -16.66 -4.10 -15.96
N GLU A 85 -16.59 -3.44 -17.13
CA GLU A 85 -17.07 -2.07 -17.33
C GLU A 85 -16.53 -1.10 -16.26
N ILE A 86 -15.20 -1.05 -16.16
CA ILE A 86 -14.48 -0.34 -15.09
C ILE A 86 -13.88 0.99 -15.53
N GLU A 87 -14.06 1.40 -16.78
CA GLU A 87 -13.53 2.64 -17.34
C GLU A 87 -14.03 3.85 -16.55
N LYS A 88 -15.35 3.93 -16.33
CA LYS A 88 -15.97 4.98 -15.50
C LYS A 88 -15.62 4.86 -14.01
N PRO A 89 -15.70 3.68 -13.38
CA PRO A 89 -15.19 3.48 -12.02
C PRO A 89 -13.73 3.91 -11.82
N LEU A 90 -12.83 3.63 -12.77
CA LEU A 90 -11.43 4.07 -12.73
C LEU A 90 -11.32 5.59 -12.83
N ALA A 91 -12.03 6.20 -13.80
CA ALA A 91 -12.08 7.65 -13.95
C ALA A 91 -12.57 8.35 -12.69
N ASN A 92 -13.64 7.83 -12.08
CA ASN A 92 -14.20 8.35 -10.83
C ASN A 92 -13.23 8.19 -9.65
N PHE A 93 -12.49 7.08 -9.58
CA PHE A 93 -11.47 6.90 -8.54
C PHE A 93 -10.38 7.96 -8.63
N PHE A 94 -9.81 8.21 -9.80
CA PHE A 94 -8.79 9.25 -9.95
C PHE A 94 -9.36 10.66 -9.77
N ALA A 95 -10.59 10.91 -10.24
CA ALA A 95 -11.30 12.17 -10.08
C ALA A 95 -11.70 12.48 -8.62
N SER A 96 -11.74 11.46 -7.75
CA SER A 96 -12.03 11.61 -6.31
C SER A 96 -10.96 12.34 -5.51
N GLY A 97 -9.83 12.66 -6.16
CA GLY A 97 -8.78 13.51 -5.61
C GLY A 97 -7.53 12.78 -5.15
N VAL A 98 -7.31 11.53 -5.59
CA VAL A 98 -6.07 10.78 -5.31
C VAL A 98 -4.82 11.59 -5.67
N LEU A 99 -4.90 12.41 -6.73
CA LEU A 99 -3.79 13.26 -7.17
C LEU A 99 -3.50 14.46 -6.25
N GLU A 100 -4.38 14.78 -5.30
CA GLU A 100 -4.13 15.82 -4.27
C GLU A 100 -3.09 15.39 -3.24
N LEU A 101 -2.69 14.12 -3.23
CA LEU A 101 -1.52 13.65 -2.49
C LEU A 101 -0.19 14.06 -3.14
N LYS A 102 -0.19 14.63 -4.35
CA LYS A 102 0.97 15.24 -5.01
C LYS A 102 2.21 14.36 -4.96
N GLU A 103 3.35 14.85 -4.46
CA GLU A 103 4.60 14.10 -4.28
C GLU A 103 4.46 12.94 -3.30
N LYS A 104 3.60 13.07 -2.29
CA LYS A 104 3.31 12.03 -1.27
C LYS A 104 2.48 10.86 -1.80
N LEU A 105 1.97 10.92 -3.05
CA LEU A 105 1.28 9.79 -3.69
C LEU A 105 2.25 8.64 -4.04
N GLY A 106 2.24 7.57 -3.26
CA GLY A 106 2.96 6.33 -3.53
C GLY A 106 2.21 5.38 -4.46
N PRO A 107 2.47 4.06 -4.36
CA PRO A 107 1.81 3.04 -5.16
C PRO A 107 0.30 2.95 -4.89
N ILE A 108 -0.42 2.38 -5.86
CA ILE A 108 -1.85 2.05 -5.73
C ILE A 108 -1.99 0.53 -5.61
N LEU A 109 -2.62 0.09 -4.53
CA LEU A 109 -2.91 -1.33 -4.24
C LEU A 109 -4.24 -1.77 -4.83
N TRP A 110 -4.21 -2.84 -5.62
CA TRP A 110 -5.37 -3.54 -6.18
C TRP A 110 -5.51 -4.93 -5.55
N GLN A 111 -6.32 -5.01 -4.49
CA GLN A 111 -6.62 -6.27 -3.81
C GLN A 111 -7.82 -6.97 -4.47
N PHE A 112 -7.71 -8.26 -4.73
CA PHE A 112 -8.78 -9.10 -5.30
C PHE A 112 -9.39 -10.05 -4.24
N PRO A 113 -10.71 -10.36 -4.31
CA PRO A 113 -11.33 -11.29 -3.37
C PRO A 113 -10.92 -12.74 -3.63
N PRO A 114 -11.01 -13.63 -2.63
CA PRO A 114 -10.61 -15.03 -2.75
C PRO A 114 -11.42 -15.84 -3.76
N ASN A 115 -12.61 -15.37 -4.16
CA ASN A 115 -13.42 -16.02 -5.18
C ASN A 115 -13.18 -15.44 -6.59
N PHE A 116 -12.18 -14.58 -6.79
CA PHE A 116 -11.77 -14.09 -8.10
C PHE A 116 -10.68 -14.99 -8.66
N LYS A 117 -10.95 -15.62 -9.81
CA LYS A 117 -10.00 -16.50 -10.50
C LYS A 117 -9.24 -15.72 -11.57
N PHE A 118 -7.95 -16.00 -11.70
CA PHE A 118 -7.10 -15.52 -12.78
C PHE A 118 -7.68 -15.89 -14.16
N ASP A 119 -7.66 -14.90 -15.05
CA ASP A 119 -8.02 -14.95 -16.46
C ASP A 119 -7.01 -14.01 -17.14
N ALA A 120 -6.10 -14.57 -17.94
CA ALA A 120 -4.92 -13.85 -18.41
C ALA A 120 -5.29 -12.63 -19.28
N GLU A 121 -6.26 -12.80 -20.18
CA GLU A 121 -6.70 -11.72 -21.07
C GLU A 121 -7.37 -10.60 -20.29
N ARG A 122 -8.31 -10.94 -19.38
CA ARG A 122 -9.00 -9.93 -18.57
C ARG A 122 -8.03 -9.17 -17.67
N PHE A 123 -7.03 -9.85 -17.10
CA PHE A 123 -6.06 -9.21 -16.23
C PHE A 123 -5.10 -8.31 -17.00
N ASP A 124 -4.64 -8.73 -18.17
CA ASP A 124 -3.80 -7.92 -19.07
C ASP A 124 -4.55 -6.66 -19.54
N GLN A 125 -5.81 -6.80 -19.96
CA GLN A 125 -6.68 -5.68 -20.33
C GLN A 125 -6.91 -4.71 -19.18
N PHE A 126 -7.07 -5.21 -17.96
CA PHE A 126 -7.19 -4.35 -16.77
C PHE A 126 -5.92 -3.56 -16.51
N LEU A 127 -4.76 -4.21 -16.50
CA LEU A 127 -3.49 -3.51 -16.24
C LEU A 127 -3.16 -2.49 -17.33
N ALA A 128 -3.49 -2.78 -18.60
CA ALA A 128 -3.33 -1.85 -19.72
C ALA A 128 -4.17 -0.57 -19.59
N GLN A 129 -5.28 -0.60 -18.83
CA GLN A 129 -6.11 0.57 -18.56
C GLN A 129 -5.58 1.44 -17.42
N LEU A 130 -4.62 0.96 -16.63
CA LEU A 130 -4.11 1.70 -15.49
C LEU A 130 -3.14 2.80 -15.94
N PRO A 131 -3.26 4.02 -15.38
CA PRO A 131 -2.36 5.11 -15.74
C PRO A 131 -0.96 4.92 -15.12
N HIS A 132 0.08 4.90 -15.96
CA HIS A 132 1.47 4.75 -15.50
C HIS A 132 2.16 6.05 -15.07
N ASP A 133 1.48 7.19 -15.20
CA ASP A 133 1.92 8.47 -14.66
C ASP A 133 0.74 9.35 -14.25
N THR A 134 1.03 10.39 -13.47
CA THR A 134 0.01 11.32 -12.95
C THR A 134 -0.68 12.15 -14.02
N GLN A 135 -0.08 12.37 -15.20
CA GLN A 135 -0.74 13.06 -16.31
C GLN A 135 -1.76 12.15 -17.00
N ALA A 136 -1.40 10.88 -17.21
CA ALA A 136 -2.32 9.85 -17.68
C ALA A 136 -3.47 9.64 -16.68
N ALA A 137 -3.18 9.64 -15.37
CA ALA A 137 -4.21 9.56 -14.34
C ALA A 137 -5.16 10.76 -14.37
N ALA A 138 -4.64 11.98 -14.56
CA ALA A 138 -5.45 13.18 -14.72
C ALA A 138 -6.29 13.13 -16.01
N ALA A 139 -5.74 12.63 -17.13
CA ALA A 139 -6.49 12.42 -18.36
C ALA A 139 -7.63 11.41 -18.19
N LEU A 140 -7.40 10.32 -17.46
CA LEU A 140 -8.43 9.35 -17.10
C LEU A 140 -9.48 9.99 -16.16
N ALA A 141 -9.07 10.77 -15.17
CA ALA A 141 -9.97 11.48 -14.25
C ALA A 141 -10.93 12.44 -14.98
N ARG A 142 -10.52 13.06 -16.09
CA ARG A 142 -11.41 13.91 -16.90
C ARG A 142 -12.58 13.14 -17.53
N GLN A 143 -12.50 11.81 -17.59
CA GLN A 143 -13.56 10.95 -18.12
C GLN A 143 -14.57 10.51 -17.05
N HIS A 144 -14.52 11.10 -15.84
CA HIS A 144 -15.47 10.80 -14.76
C HIS A 144 -16.92 11.05 -15.18
N ASP A 145 -17.85 10.52 -14.39
CA ASP A 145 -19.28 10.76 -14.57
C ASP A 145 -19.93 11.34 -13.30
N SER A 146 -21.25 11.46 -13.32
CA SER A 146 -22.03 12.05 -12.23
C SER A 146 -22.06 11.22 -10.94
N HIS A 147 -21.49 10.02 -10.90
CA HIS A 147 -21.42 9.20 -9.68
C HIS A 147 -20.32 9.65 -8.71
N LEU A 148 -19.55 10.69 -9.04
CA LEU A 148 -18.55 11.24 -8.14
C LEU A 148 -19.21 12.02 -6.99
N PRO A 149 -18.87 11.74 -5.71
CA PRO A 149 -19.39 12.52 -4.59
C PRO A 149 -18.70 13.89 -4.51
N GLY A 150 -19.38 14.93 -4.98
CA GLY A 150 -18.87 16.31 -4.92
C GLY A 150 -18.10 16.72 -6.17
N HIS A 151 -17.15 17.65 -6.03
CA HIS A 151 -16.39 18.17 -7.16
C HIS A 151 -15.26 17.21 -7.57
N ALA A 152 -14.93 17.20 -8.86
CA ALA A 152 -13.81 16.42 -9.39
C ALA A 152 -12.49 17.16 -9.22
N SER A 153 -11.45 16.45 -8.80
CA SER A 153 -10.06 16.89 -8.97
C SER A 153 -9.41 16.12 -10.12
N VAL A 154 -9.02 16.86 -11.15
CA VAL A 154 -8.42 16.32 -12.39
C VAL A 154 -7.06 16.93 -12.68
N LYS A 155 -6.44 17.58 -11.69
CA LYS A 155 -5.17 18.28 -11.86
C LYS A 155 -3.99 17.34 -11.59
N ALA A 156 -3.10 17.23 -12.56
CA ALA A 156 -1.76 16.69 -12.33
C ALA A 156 -0.84 17.82 -11.85
N TRP A 157 -0.42 17.78 -10.59
CA TRP A 157 0.44 18.81 -10.00
C TRP A 157 1.89 18.76 -10.54
N ARG A 158 2.37 17.56 -10.87
CA ARG A 158 3.65 17.30 -11.54
C ARG A 158 3.56 15.96 -12.27
N LYS A 159 4.28 15.78 -13.39
CA LYS A 159 4.44 14.46 -14.01
C LYS A 159 5.36 13.59 -13.13
N LYS A 160 4.84 12.46 -12.65
CA LYS A 160 5.65 11.44 -11.98
C LYS A 160 5.12 10.03 -12.32
N PRO A 161 5.97 9.00 -12.26
CA PRO A 161 5.53 7.62 -12.40
C PRO A 161 4.45 7.29 -11.36
N LEU A 162 3.42 6.57 -11.82
CA LEU A 162 2.40 6.00 -10.97
C LEU A 162 2.56 4.48 -10.98
N ARG A 163 2.61 3.90 -9.79
CA ARG A 163 2.99 2.50 -9.58
C ARG A 163 1.78 1.71 -9.08
N HIS A 164 1.67 0.46 -9.50
CA HIS A 164 0.56 -0.40 -9.15
C HIS A 164 1.05 -1.69 -8.51
N ALA A 165 0.36 -2.13 -7.47
CA ALA A 165 0.59 -3.40 -6.80
C ALA A 165 -0.71 -4.23 -6.80
N VAL A 166 -0.60 -5.54 -6.98
CA VAL A 166 -1.73 -6.48 -7.04
C VAL A 166 -1.61 -7.50 -5.93
N GLU A 167 -2.65 -7.61 -5.11
CA GLU A 167 -2.77 -8.66 -4.10
C GLU A 167 -3.79 -9.70 -4.54
N ILE A 168 -3.33 -10.95 -4.61
CA ILE A 168 -4.10 -12.13 -5.00
C ILE A 168 -4.55 -12.92 -3.78
N ARG A 169 -5.69 -13.61 -3.88
CA ARG A 169 -6.25 -14.44 -2.81
C ARG A 169 -6.77 -15.80 -3.27
N HIS A 170 -6.43 -16.20 -4.50
CA HIS A 170 -6.92 -17.43 -5.11
C HIS A 170 -5.77 -18.17 -5.81
N GLU A 171 -5.74 -19.49 -5.66
CA GLU A 171 -4.65 -20.36 -6.16
C GLU A 171 -4.46 -20.31 -7.68
N SER A 172 -5.51 -20.01 -8.45
CA SER A 172 -5.40 -19.95 -9.92
C SER A 172 -4.49 -18.82 -10.44
N PHE A 173 -4.05 -17.90 -9.57
CA PHE A 173 -3.01 -16.92 -9.91
C PHE A 173 -1.59 -17.47 -9.83
N ILE A 174 -1.38 -18.68 -9.29
CA ILE A 174 -0.09 -19.37 -9.32
C ILE A 174 0.09 -19.96 -10.72
N ASP A 175 0.29 -19.05 -11.67
CA ASP A 175 0.46 -19.31 -13.09
C ASP A 175 1.64 -18.46 -13.60
N PRO A 176 2.66 -19.04 -14.26
CA PRO A 176 3.73 -18.26 -14.86
C PRO A 176 3.27 -17.16 -15.83
N GLU A 177 2.11 -17.31 -16.49
CA GLU A 177 1.54 -16.27 -17.34
C GLU A 177 1.11 -15.04 -16.54
N PHE A 178 0.58 -15.22 -15.34
CA PHE A 178 0.27 -14.11 -14.44
C PHE A 178 1.53 -13.29 -14.14
N VAL A 179 2.66 -13.95 -13.86
CA VAL A 179 3.95 -13.28 -13.64
C VAL A 179 4.41 -12.53 -14.89
N ARG A 180 4.21 -13.07 -16.10
CA ARG A 180 4.54 -12.37 -17.36
C ARG A 180 3.69 -11.13 -17.56
N VAL A 181 2.39 -11.22 -17.29
CA VAL A 181 1.45 -10.10 -17.39
C VAL A 181 1.87 -8.98 -16.43
N LEU A 182 2.14 -9.29 -15.15
CA LEU A 182 2.62 -8.28 -14.20
C LEU A 182 3.92 -7.59 -14.65
N LYS A 183 4.89 -8.37 -15.16
CA LYS A 183 6.18 -7.84 -15.64
C LYS A 183 6.04 -6.93 -16.87
N ARG A 184 5.11 -7.26 -17.77
CA ARG A 184 4.81 -6.45 -18.97
C ARG A 184 4.37 -5.04 -18.58
N HIS A 185 3.58 -4.92 -17.51
CA HIS A 185 3.00 -3.66 -17.03
C HIS A 185 3.79 -3.00 -15.90
N ASN A 186 4.94 -3.57 -15.49
CA ASN A 186 5.72 -3.12 -14.32
C ASN A 186 4.85 -3.02 -13.04
N THR A 187 3.95 -3.98 -12.85
CA THR A 187 3.05 -4.06 -11.70
C THR A 187 3.63 -5.00 -10.65
N ALA A 188 3.70 -4.57 -9.39
CA ALA A 188 4.21 -5.40 -8.30
C ALA A 188 3.19 -6.49 -7.92
N LEU A 189 3.66 -7.73 -7.78
CA LEU A 189 3.00 -8.74 -6.97
C LEU A 189 3.17 -8.33 -5.50
N VAL A 190 2.07 -8.25 -4.76
CA VAL A 190 2.11 -8.03 -3.33
C VAL A 190 2.58 -9.31 -2.64
N VAL A 191 3.65 -9.20 -1.86
CA VAL A 191 4.08 -10.24 -0.93
C VAL A 191 3.17 -10.16 0.30
N ALA A 192 2.13 -10.98 0.33
CA ALA A 192 1.11 -10.97 1.37
C ALA A 192 1.34 -12.12 2.36
N ASP A 193 1.66 -11.80 3.61
CA ASP A 193 1.71 -12.78 4.69
C ASP A 193 0.37 -12.84 5.41
N THR A 194 -0.34 -13.95 5.26
CA THR A 194 -1.76 -14.08 5.60
C THR A 194 -2.02 -15.22 6.59
N ALA A 195 -1.02 -15.61 7.39
CA ALA A 195 -1.08 -16.77 8.28
C ALA A 195 -1.54 -18.05 7.55
N GLY A 196 -1.03 -18.25 6.33
CA GLY A 196 -1.36 -19.40 5.48
C GLY A 196 -2.76 -19.39 4.84
N LYS A 197 -3.57 -18.34 5.03
CA LYS A 197 -4.93 -18.29 4.48
C LYS A 197 -4.97 -18.18 2.96
N TRP A 198 -4.12 -17.33 2.39
CA TRP A 198 -4.07 -17.04 0.96
C TRP A 198 -2.69 -17.36 0.36
N PRO A 199 -2.58 -17.52 -0.98
CA PRO A 199 -1.31 -17.83 -1.63
C PRO A 199 -0.19 -16.85 -1.27
N TYR A 200 0.92 -17.38 -0.76
CA TYR A 200 2.14 -16.62 -0.45
C TYR A 200 3.19 -16.81 -1.56
N ARG A 201 3.59 -15.73 -2.25
CA ARG A 201 4.57 -15.76 -3.34
C ARG A 201 5.43 -14.50 -3.37
N GLU A 202 6.65 -14.61 -3.89
CA GLU A 202 7.71 -13.59 -3.79
C GLU A 202 8.33 -13.23 -5.15
N ASP A 203 7.62 -13.44 -6.26
CA ASP A 203 8.08 -13.07 -7.61
C ASP A 203 8.26 -11.55 -7.75
N LEU A 204 9.50 -11.12 -8.00
CA LEU A 204 9.82 -9.74 -8.33
C LEU A 204 9.38 -9.39 -9.77
N THR A 205 8.27 -8.65 -9.84
CA THR A 205 7.53 -8.35 -11.07
C THR A 205 7.59 -6.89 -11.50
N SER A 206 8.10 -6.01 -10.65
CA SER A 206 8.27 -4.58 -10.93
C SER A 206 9.62 -4.05 -10.46
N ASP A 207 9.79 -2.73 -10.52
CA ASP A 207 10.96 -2.00 -10.05
C ASP A 207 10.93 -1.60 -8.57
N PHE A 208 9.88 -1.99 -7.86
CA PHE A 208 9.71 -1.82 -6.42
C PHE A 208 9.14 -3.11 -5.81
N VAL A 209 9.08 -3.20 -4.49
CA VAL A 209 8.45 -4.31 -3.77
C VAL A 209 7.34 -3.78 -2.88
N TYR A 210 6.24 -4.53 -2.80
CA TYR A 210 5.10 -4.21 -1.96
C TYR A 210 4.77 -5.40 -1.06
N LEU A 211 4.74 -5.19 0.25
CA LEU A 211 4.45 -6.20 1.25
C LEU A 211 3.20 -5.78 2.02
N ARG A 212 2.38 -6.77 2.35
CA ARG A 212 1.33 -6.64 3.36
C ARG A 212 1.45 -7.76 4.38
N LEU A 213 1.69 -7.37 5.62
CA LEU A 213 1.92 -8.28 6.74
C LEU A 213 0.65 -8.31 7.59
N HIS A 214 -0.18 -9.35 7.41
CA HIS A 214 -1.49 -9.46 8.02
C HIS A 214 -1.47 -10.20 9.37
N GLY A 215 -0.31 -10.62 9.87
CA GLY A 215 -0.15 -11.40 11.10
C GLY A 215 0.37 -12.81 10.81
N ALA A 216 1.22 -13.31 11.71
CA ALA A 216 1.99 -14.54 11.51
C ALA A 216 1.19 -15.84 11.76
N GLU A 217 0.28 -15.83 12.73
CA GLU A 217 -0.42 -17.05 13.20
C GLU A 217 -1.94 -16.96 13.02
N GLU A 218 -2.50 -15.78 13.28
CA GLU A 218 -3.91 -15.46 13.10
C GLU A 218 -4.03 -14.21 12.23
N LEU A 219 -4.78 -14.35 11.13
CA LEU A 219 -5.04 -13.25 10.22
C LEU A 219 -5.69 -12.08 10.98
N TYR A 220 -5.05 -10.93 10.89
CA TYR A 220 -5.43 -9.64 11.46
C TYR A 220 -5.30 -9.46 12.97
N ALA A 221 -5.01 -10.53 13.72
CA ALA A 221 -5.08 -10.51 15.18
C ALA A 221 -3.77 -10.93 15.87
N SER A 222 -2.84 -11.56 15.15
CA SER A 222 -1.52 -11.91 15.69
C SER A 222 -0.48 -10.82 15.37
N GLY A 223 0.39 -10.54 16.35
CA GLY A 223 1.60 -9.77 16.12
C GLY A 223 2.70 -10.63 15.51
N TYR A 224 3.84 -10.03 15.21
CA TYR A 224 5.02 -10.77 14.77
C TYR A 224 6.00 -10.97 15.94
N SER A 225 6.56 -12.18 16.06
CA SER A 225 7.68 -12.40 16.98
C SER A 225 8.94 -11.67 16.47
N GLU A 226 9.90 -11.41 17.36
CA GLU A 226 11.19 -10.80 16.97
C GLU A 226 11.89 -11.61 15.87
N GLN A 227 11.84 -12.94 15.94
CA GLN A 227 12.42 -13.82 14.92
C GLN A 227 11.70 -13.67 13.57
N ALA A 228 10.37 -13.56 13.59
CA ALA A 228 9.59 -13.35 12.36
C ALA A 228 9.88 -11.96 11.76
N LEU A 229 9.98 -10.92 12.57
CA LEU A 229 10.38 -9.58 12.12
C LEU A 229 11.80 -9.55 11.57
N LYS A 230 12.75 -10.25 12.20
CA LYS A 230 14.12 -10.39 11.69
C LYS A 230 14.14 -11.05 10.31
N ARG A 231 13.36 -12.12 10.11
CA ARG A 231 13.21 -12.78 8.80
C ARG A 231 12.66 -11.83 7.74
N TRP A 232 11.69 -10.98 8.10
CA TRP A 232 11.17 -9.96 7.19
C TRP A 232 12.19 -8.87 6.88
N ALA A 233 12.96 -8.44 7.88
CA ALA A 233 14.02 -7.47 7.68
C ALA A 233 15.10 -7.99 6.71
N GLU A 234 15.54 -9.25 6.84
CA GLU A 234 16.49 -9.87 5.91
C GLU A 234 15.96 -9.90 4.47
N ARG A 235 14.67 -10.20 4.28
CA ARG A 235 14.02 -10.17 2.96
C ARG A 235 13.96 -8.76 2.39
N ILE A 236 13.55 -7.79 3.21
CA ILE A 236 13.48 -6.37 2.83
C ILE A 236 14.87 -5.86 2.46
N ASP A 237 15.91 -6.18 3.23
CA ASP A 237 17.29 -5.81 2.94
C ASP A 237 17.76 -6.40 1.59
N ALA A 238 17.51 -7.70 1.36
CA ALA A 238 17.86 -8.35 0.11
C ALA A 238 17.17 -7.65 -1.08
N TRP A 239 15.87 -7.40 -1.00
CA TRP A 239 15.12 -6.71 -2.05
C TRP A 239 15.57 -5.27 -2.25
N HIS A 240 15.81 -4.54 -1.16
CA HIS A 240 16.31 -3.18 -1.16
C HIS A 240 17.64 -3.07 -1.89
N HIS A 241 18.53 -4.05 -1.71
CA HIS A 241 19.82 -4.19 -2.40
C HIS A 241 19.72 -4.89 -3.76
N GLY A 242 18.52 -4.99 -4.32
CA GLY A 242 18.32 -5.48 -5.68
C GLY A 242 18.35 -7.01 -5.83
N LYS A 243 18.51 -7.76 -4.74
CA LYS A 243 18.61 -9.22 -4.71
C LYS A 243 17.23 -9.88 -4.53
N GLN A 244 17.20 -11.20 -4.68
CA GLN A 244 16.07 -12.06 -4.33
C GLN A 244 16.56 -12.98 -3.18
N PRO A 245 15.79 -13.16 -2.10
CA PRO A 245 16.09 -14.19 -1.10
C PRO A 245 16.24 -15.58 -1.74
N GLU A 246 17.20 -16.37 -1.27
CA GLU A 246 17.47 -17.70 -1.82
C GLU A 246 16.32 -18.69 -1.56
N ASP A 247 15.64 -18.52 -0.43
CA ASP A 247 14.47 -19.30 -0.02
C ASP A 247 13.14 -18.72 -0.54
N ALA A 248 13.18 -17.86 -1.56
CA ALA A 248 11.97 -17.20 -2.05
C ALA A 248 10.97 -18.18 -2.70
N HIS A 249 9.69 -18.05 -2.33
CA HIS A 249 8.62 -18.87 -2.90
C HIS A 249 8.12 -18.27 -4.22
N LEU A 250 8.59 -18.80 -5.35
CA LEU A 250 8.31 -18.26 -6.69
C LEU A 250 7.23 -19.05 -7.43
N ILE A 251 6.32 -18.33 -8.10
CA ILE A 251 5.40 -18.87 -9.11
C ILE A 251 6.19 -19.28 -10.36
N ALA A 252 7.12 -18.42 -10.81
CA ALA A 252 7.83 -18.60 -12.06
C ALA A 252 9.37 -18.51 -11.88
N PRO A 253 10.02 -19.53 -11.29
CA PRO A 253 11.45 -19.49 -10.97
C PRO A 253 12.39 -19.32 -12.18
N ARG A 254 11.90 -19.65 -13.39
CA ARG A 254 12.61 -19.45 -14.66
C ARG A 254 12.52 -18.01 -15.18
N LEU A 255 11.55 -17.21 -14.75
CA LEU A 255 11.36 -15.82 -15.17
C LEU A 255 12.15 -14.86 -14.29
N LYS A 256 13.46 -14.72 -14.55
CA LYS A 256 14.33 -13.85 -13.75
C LYS A 256 13.89 -12.39 -13.75
N PRO A 257 13.88 -11.69 -12.60
CA PRO A 257 13.55 -10.27 -12.54
C PRO A 257 14.60 -9.43 -13.28
N ARG A 258 14.21 -8.25 -13.77
CA ARG A 258 15.18 -7.30 -14.33
C ARG A 258 16.17 -6.91 -13.24
N ALA A 259 17.47 -7.01 -13.54
CA ALA A 259 18.53 -6.64 -12.61
C ALA A 259 18.42 -5.17 -12.21
N ARG A 260 18.60 -4.88 -10.93
CA ARG A 260 18.53 -3.54 -10.32
C ARG A 260 19.60 -3.46 -9.25
N LYS A 261 20.22 -2.28 -9.08
CA LYS A 261 21.14 -2.02 -7.95
C LYS A 261 20.40 -1.93 -6.63
N SER A 262 19.18 -1.40 -6.67
CA SER A 262 18.30 -1.26 -5.51
C SER A 262 16.84 -1.24 -5.93
N ARG A 263 15.92 -1.52 -5.00
CA ARG A 263 14.47 -1.36 -5.18
C ARG A 263 13.88 -0.58 -4.01
N GLU A 264 12.90 0.26 -4.29
CA GLU A 264 12.06 0.81 -3.23
C GLU A 264 11.19 -0.30 -2.64
N VAL A 265 10.99 -0.27 -1.33
CA VAL A 265 10.20 -1.28 -0.62
C VAL A 265 9.09 -0.57 0.14
N PHE A 266 7.85 -1.03 -0.04
CA PHE A 266 6.68 -0.57 0.69
C PHE A 266 6.17 -1.74 1.54
N CYS A 267 6.18 -1.60 2.85
CA CYS A 267 5.79 -2.64 3.80
C CYS A 267 4.72 -2.11 4.74
N TYR A 268 3.53 -2.69 4.66
CA TYR A 268 2.40 -2.28 5.50
C TYR A 268 1.94 -3.43 6.38
N PHE A 269 1.89 -3.17 7.68
CA PHE A 269 1.22 -4.02 8.65
C PHE A 269 -0.28 -3.76 8.58
N ASP A 270 -1.07 -4.83 8.44
CA ASP A 270 -2.54 -4.79 8.33
C ASP A 270 -3.18 -5.63 9.45
N ASN A 271 -2.40 -6.05 10.46
CA ASN A 271 -2.84 -6.78 11.65
C ASN A 271 -3.49 -5.89 12.70
N ASP A 272 -4.51 -5.14 12.26
CA ASP A 272 -5.07 -3.98 12.96
C ASP A 272 -6.18 -4.31 13.97
N ILE A 273 -6.69 -5.56 14.02
CA ILE A 273 -7.76 -5.95 14.97
C ILE A 273 -7.26 -5.82 16.41
N LYS A 274 -5.99 -6.16 16.63
CA LYS A 274 -5.26 -5.84 17.87
C LYS A 274 -4.28 -4.72 17.54
N VAL A 275 -3.92 -3.89 18.52
CA VAL A 275 -3.00 -2.73 18.36
C VAL A 275 -1.57 -3.11 17.96
N ARG A 276 -1.34 -4.27 17.35
CA ARG A 276 -0.03 -4.84 17.04
C ARG A 276 0.64 -4.16 15.86
N ALA A 277 -0.11 -3.84 14.81
CA ALA A 277 0.45 -3.29 13.57
C ALA A 277 1.38 -2.07 13.77
N PRO A 278 1.03 -1.04 14.57
CA PRO A 278 1.94 0.09 14.79
C PRO A 278 3.24 -0.28 15.53
N TYR A 279 3.19 -1.24 16.46
CA TYR A 279 4.37 -1.69 17.19
C TYR A 279 5.26 -2.59 16.32
N ASP A 280 4.68 -3.50 15.55
CA ASP A 280 5.43 -4.35 14.62
C ASP A 280 6.11 -3.49 13.53
N ALA A 281 5.42 -2.46 13.03
CA ALA A 281 6.00 -1.47 12.13
C ALA A 281 7.17 -0.71 12.77
N ARG A 282 7.03 -0.27 14.02
CA ARG A 282 8.10 0.42 14.77
C ARG A 282 9.32 -0.45 15.01
N ASN A 283 9.12 -1.71 15.39
CA ASN A 283 10.22 -2.67 15.57
C ASN A 283 10.98 -2.89 14.26
N LEU A 284 10.28 -2.95 13.12
CA LEU A 284 10.93 -3.10 11.82
C LEU A 284 11.65 -1.81 11.37
N LEU A 285 11.08 -0.63 11.65
CA LEU A 285 11.76 0.65 11.42
C LEU A 285 13.07 0.75 12.21
N GLN A 286 13.06 0.34 13.48
CA GLN A 286 14.25 0.30 14.34
C GLN A 286 15.36 -0.60 13.79
N HIS A 287 14.99 -1.75 13.20
CA HIS A 287 15.96 -2.64 12.57
C HIS A 287 16.75 -1.95 11.45
N PHE A 288 16.14 -0.98 10.76
CA PHE A 288 16.75 -0.21 9.67
C PHE A 288 17.23 1.18 10.12
N ASP A 289 17.22 1.50 11.42
CA ASP A 289 17.52 2.82 11.96
C ASP A 289 16.64 3.96 11.40
N LEU A 290 15.45 3.63 10.89
CA LEU A 290 14.51 4.58 10.24
C LEU A 290 13.55 5.25 11.23
N ASP A 291 13.72 4.99 12.52
CA ASP A 291 12.83 5.45 13.58
C ASP A 291 13.37 6.67 14.33
N LYS A 292 14.65 7.02 14.12
CA LYS A 292 15.40 8.06 14.86
C LYS A 292 14.84 9.47 14.67
N ASP A 293 14.33 9.76 13.47
CA ASP A 293 13.78 11.08 13.11
C ASP A 293 12.25 11.15 13.28
N LEU A 294 11.63 10.09 13.76
CA LEU A 294 10.18 10.02 13.96
C LEU A 294 9.78 10.75 15.25
N ALA A 295 8.96 11.79 15.09
CA ALA A 295 8.66 12.76 16.14
C ALA A 295 7.63 12.26 17.19
N THR A 296 7.01 11.10 16.99
CA THR A 296 6.10 10.51 17.99
C THR A 296 6.45 9.06 18.26
N THR A 297 6.19 8.64 19.50
CA THR A 297 6.38 7.26 19.95
C THR A 297 5.03 6.69 20.38
N PRO A 298 4.69 5.45 19.96
CA PRO A 298 3.49 4.75 20.43
C PRO A 298 3.24 4.92 21.94
N GLY A 299 2.03 5.31 22.30
CA GLY A 299 1.58 5.48 23.69
C GLY A 299 2.12 6.69 24.45
N GLN A 300 3.07 7.43 23.88
CA GLN A 300 3.64 8.62 24.51
C GLN A 300 2.94 9.89 24.03
N VAL A 301 2.79 10.87 24.93
CA VAL A 301 2.28 12.19 24.56
C VAL A 301 3.30 12.86 23.66
N ALA A 302 2.85 13.35 22.50
CA ALA A 302 3.71 14.08 21.58
C ALA A 302 4.20 15.39 22.24
N ALA A 303 5.46 15.75 21.97
CA ALA A 303 6.01 17.02 22.45
C ALA A 303 5.20 18.21 21.92
N GLU A 304 5.25 19.33 22.64
CA GLU A 304 4.54 20.54 22.25
C GLU A 304 5.00 21.02 20.86
N GLY A 305 4.05 21.48 20.03
CA GLY A 305 4.31 21.90 18.65
C GLY A 305 4.41 20.78 17.61
N VAL A 306 4.64 19.53 18.01
CA VAL A 306 4.77 18.39 17.07
C VAL A 306 3.49 18.15 16.29
N LEU A 307 2.33 18.19 16.97
CA LEU A 307 1.00 18.01 16.37
C LEU A 307 0.34 19.36 16.06
N SER A 308 0.99 20.15 15.20
CA SER A 308 0.44 21.35 14.58
C SER A 308 -0.12 21.03 13.21
#